data_AF-A0A239QQH2-F1
#
_entry.id   AF-A0A239QQH2-F1
#
_cell.length_a   1.000
_cell.length_b   1.000
_cell.length_c   1.000
_cell.angle_alpha   90.00
_cell.angle_beta   90.00
_cell.angle_gamma   90.00
#
_symmetry.space_group_name_H-M   'P 1'
#
loop_
_entity.id
_entity.type
_entity.pdbx_description
1 polymer ?
#
loop_
_entity_poly.entity_id
_entity_poly.type
_entity_poly.pdbx_seq_one_letter_code
_entity_poly.pdbx_strand_id
1 'polypeptide(L)'
;MKLAAGLAASLLLISACSDGGSAGPEGTWGTEAEGQPQLVLADDGALSGTDGCNQLMGSWEKTDGDGVDFGEVASTMMFCEGVDTWLVGLSTGSVEGDTLHIFDASGTEIGTLARAASE
;
A
#
# COMPACT_ATOMS: atom_id res chain seq x y z
N MET A 1 25.63 -13.50 61.51
CA MET A 1 24.83 -12.28 61.26
C MET A 1 25.17 -11.81 59.85
N LYS A 2 24.17 -11.79 58.96
CA LYS A 2 24.26 -11.50 57.51
C LYS A 2 24.53 -10.02 57.24
N LEU A 3 25.36 -9.69 56.26
CA LEU A 3 25.23 -8.47 55.46
C LEU A 3 25.65 -8.80 54.00
N ALA A 4 24.65 -8.90 53.13
CA ALA A 4 24.81 -9.01 51.68
C ALA A 4 24.93 -7.60 51.09
N ALA A 5 25.95 -7.37 50.27
CA ALA A 5 26.07 -6.14 49.47
C ALA A 5 25.32 -6.33 48.16
N GLY A 6 24.32 -5.47 47.92
CA GLY A 6 23.39 -5.56 46.80
C GLY A 6 24.04 -5.31 45.45
N LEU A 7 23.64 -6.10 44.46
CA LEU A 7 23.86 -5.79 43.05
C LEU A 7 22.96 -4.61 42.65
N ALA A 8 23.56 -3.58 42.07
CA ALA A 8 22.84 -2.54 41.35
C ALA A 8 22.28 -3.14 40.05
N ALA A 9 20.96 -3.22 39.93
CA ALA A 9 20.28 -3.56 38.68
C ALA A 9 19.93 -2.25 37.96
N SER A 10 20.74 -1.88 36.97
CA SER A 10 20.46 -0.77 36.07
C SER A 10 19.26 -1.11 35.18
N LEU A 11 18.23 -0.27 35.23
CA LEU A 11 17.06 -0.29 34.37
C LEU A 11 17.44 -0.01 32.91
N LEU A 12 17.22 -0.97 32.02
CA LEU A 12 17.14 -0.74 30.58
C LEU A 12 15.65 -0.56 30.22
N LEU A 13 15.20 0.69 30.15
CA LEU A 13 13.95 1.04 29.50
C LEU A 13 14.18 0.98 27.99
N ILE A 14 13.91 -0.18 27.39
CA ILE A 14 13.89 -0.31 25.93
C ILE A 14 12.58 0.33 25.48
N SER A 15 12.62 1.59 25.07
CA SER A 15 11.55 2.17 24.26
C SER A 15 11.61 1.48 22.90
N ALA A 16 10.90 0.37 22.76
CA ALA A 16 10.64 -0.23 21.47
C ALA A 16 9.67 0.67 20.72
N CYS A 17 10.19 1.70 20.04
CA CYS A 17 9.50 2.25 18.89
C CYS A 17 9.70 1.24 17.75
N SER A 18 8.90 0.18 17.75
CA SER A 18 8.73 -0.68 16.59
C SER A 18 7.77 0.01 15.63
N ASP A 19 8.21 1.13 15.05
CA ASP A 19 7.53 1.79 13.94
C ASP A 19 8.43 1.64 12.70
N GLY A 20 8.70 0.38 12.36
CA GLY A 20 9.66 0.01 11.32
C GLY A 20 9.43 -1.39 10.77
N GLY A 21 8.24 -1.97 10.99
CA GLY A 21 7.73 -2.94 10.04
C GLY A 21 7.26 -2.13 8.84
N SER A 22 7.76 -2.45 7.64
CA SER A 22 7.24 -1.90 6.39
C SER A 22 5.71 -1.89 6.50
N ALA A 23 5.11 -0.70 6.43
CA ALA A 23 3.66 -0.60 6.44
C ALA A 23 3.14 -1.51 5.33
N GLY A 24 2.17 -2.37 5.67
CA GLY A 24 1.62 -3.30 4.71
C GLY A 24 0.96 -2.58 3.52
N PRO A 25 0.44 -3.36 2.56
CA PRO A 25 -0.25 -2.81 1.39
C PRO A 25 -1.52 -2.03 1.74
N GLU A 26 -2.09 -2.24 2.93
CA GLU A 26 -3.26 -1.51 3.41
C GLU A 26 -3.01 0.01 3.39
N GLY A 27 -4.03 0.76 2.96
CA GLY A 27 -4.02 2.21 2.94
C GLY A 27 -4.36 2.83 1.59
N THR A 28 -4.05 4.12 1.46
CA THR A 28 -4.29 4.91 0.25
C THR A 28 -2.98 5.15 -0.50
N TRP A 29 -3.03 4.98 -1.81
CA TRP A 29 -1.89 5.07 -2.72
C TRP A 29 -2.25 5.99 -3.89
N GLY A 30 -1.38 6.93 -4.23
CA GLY A 30 -1.64 7.97 -5.21
C GLY A 30 -2.24 9.21 -4.58
N THR A 31 -2.78 10.10 -5.43
CA THR A 31 -3.34 11.38 -5.00
C THR A 31 -4.78 11.48 -5.47
N GLU A 32 -5.70 11.84 -4.57
CA GLU A 32 -7.08 12.13 -4.92
C GLU A 32 -7.16 13.53 -5.57
N ALA A 33 -6.96 13.56 -6.89
CA ALA A 33 -7.03 14.77 -7.69
C ALA A 33 -7.47 14.45 -9.13
N GLU A 34 -8.03 15.45 -9.81
CA GLU A 34 -8.53 15.29 -11.17
C GLU A 34 -7.44 14.81 -12.12
N GLY A 35 -7.73 13.75 -12.89
CA GLY A 35 -6.80 13.14 -13.84
C GLY A 35 -5.65 12.35 -13.20
N GLN A 36 -5.63 12.17 -11.87
CA GLN A 36 -4.58 11.43 -11.17
C GLN A 36 -5.07 10.06 -10.70
N PRO A 37 -4.24 9.01 -10.82
CA PRO A 37 -4.58 7.69 -10.34
C PRO A 37 -4.48 7.61 -8.81
N GLN A 38 -5.38 6.83 -8.22
CA GLN A 38 -5.44 6.55 -6.79
C GLN A 38 -6.04 5.16 -6.54
N LEU A 39 -5.54 4.47 -5.52
CA LEU A 39 -6.10 3.23 -4.99
C LEU A 39 -6.27 3.33 -3.47
N VAL A 40 -7.33 2.71 -2.97
CA VAL A 40 -7.55 2.41 -1.56
C VAL A 40 -7.61 0.90 -1.41
N LEU A 41 -6.69 0.37 -0.61
CA LEU A 41 -6.60 -1.04 -0.23
C LEU A 41 -7.07 -1.16 1.22
N ALA A 42 -8.33 -1.55 1.41
CA ALA A 42 -8.94 -1.65 2.75
C ALA A 42 -8.54 -2.95 3.46
N ASP A 43 -8.49 -2.92 4.79
CA ASP A 43 -8.12 -4.08 5.63
C ASP A 43 -9.00 -5.32 5.45
N ASP A 44 -10.20 -5.16 4.90
CA ASP A 44 -11.14 -6.26 4.61
C ASP A 44 -10.95 -6.89 3.22
N GLY A 45 -9.91 -6.46 2.48
CA GLY A 45 -9.61 -6.93 1.13
C GLY A 45 -10.39 -6.19 0.04
N ALA A 46 -11.15 -5.16 0.36
CA ALA A 46 -11.80 -4.34 -0.67
C ALA A 46 -10.80 -3.39 -1.35
N LEU A 47 -10.90 -3.30 -2.68
CA LEU A 47 -10.18 -2.34 -3.50
C LEU A 47 -11.17 -1.32 -4.06
N SER A 48 -10.82 -0.03 -3.97
CA SER A 48 -11.50 1.05 -4.68
C SER A 48 -10.49 2.06 -5.21
N GLY A 49 -10.88 2.89 -6.16
CA GLY A 49 -10.02 3.98 -6.62
C GLY A 49 -10.39 4.54 -7.98
N THR A 50 -9.42 5.17 -8.63
CA THR A 50 -9.56 5.74 -9.97
C THR A 50 -8.24 5.65 -10.74
N ASP A 51 -8.30 5.49 -12.06
CA ASP A 51 -7.14 5.67 -12.95
C ASP A 51 -6.95 7.14 -13.39
N GLY A 52 -7.75 8.08 -12.85
CA GLY A 52 -7.82 9.48 -13.25
C GLY A 52 -9.01 9.83 -14.16
N CYS A 53 -9.67 8.84 -14.78
CA CYS A 53 -10.85 9.01 -15.65
C CYS A 53 -11.97 8.03 -15.29
N ASN A 54 -11.62 6.77 -15.05
CA ASN A 54 -12.48 5.67 -14.68
C ASN A 54 -12.43 5.40 -13.19
N GLN A 55 -13.56 4.93 -12.66
CA GLN A 55 -13.64 4.40 -11.31
C GLN A 55 -13.25 2.92 -11.31
N LEU A 56 -12.51 2.50 -10.29
CA LEU A 56 -12.03 1.14 -10.07
C LEU A 56 -12.67 0.58 -8.80
N MET A 57 -13.10 -0.68 -8.86
CA MET A 57 -13.69 -1.39 -7.71
C MET A 57 -13.44 -2.88 -7.83
N GLY A 58 -13.07 -3.53 -6.73
CA GLY A 58 -12.78 -4.96 -6.73
C GLY A 58 -12.27 -5.45 -5.38
N SER A 59 -11.43 -6.47 -5.42
CA SER A 59 -10.78 -7.03 -4.25
C SER A 59 -9.27 -7.09 -4.43
N TRP A 60 -8.56 -7.20 -3.31
CA TRP A 60 -7.13 -7.44 -3.29
C TRP A 60 -6.79 -8.40 -2.15
N GLU A 61 -5.68 -9.11 -2.29
CA GLU A 61 -5.13 -9.98 -1.26
C GLU A 61 -3.63 -9.71 -1.09
N LYS A 62 -3.16 -9.77 0.16
CA LYS A 62 -1.72 -9.74 0.45
C LYS A 62 -1.11 -11.10 0.08
N THR A 63 -0.01 -11.08 -0.68
CA THR A 63 0.80 -12.27 -0.95
C THR A 63 2.04 -12.30 -0.07
N ASP A 64 2.86 -13.34 -0.17
CA ASP A 64 4.06 -13.50 0.67
C ASP A 64 4.97 -12.26 0.61
N GLY A 65 5.44 -11.80 1.77
CA GLY A 65 6.26 -10.59 1.89
C GLY A 65 5.43 -9.31 1.76
N ASP A 66 5.80 -8.47 0.80
CA ASP A 66 5.20 -7.15 0.53
C ASP A 66 4.40 -7.12 -0.78
N GLY A 67 4.02 -8.30 -1.29
CA GLY A 67 3.28 -8.44 -2.54
C GLY A 67 1.77 -8.25 -2.40
N VAL A 68 1.14 -7.86 -3.49
CA VAL A 68 -0.30 -7.62 -3.62
C VAL A 68 -0.81 -8.36 -4.86
N ASP A 69 -1.87 -9.14 -4.70
CA ASP A 69 -2.66 -9.66 -5.81
C ASP A 69 -3.92 -8.80 -5.93
N PHE A 70 -4.12 -8.17 -7.08
CA PHE A 70 -5.35 -7.46 -7.36
C PHE A 70 -6.25 -8.45 -8.10
N GLY A 71 -7.30 -8.92 -7.42
CA GLY A 71 -8.18 -9.96 -7.93
C GLY A 71 -9.04 -9.46 -9.10
N GLU A 72 -10.33 -9.78 -9.09
CA GLU A 72 -11.22 -9.23 -10.11
C GLU A 72 -11.50 -7.74 -9.83
N VAL A 73 -10.83 -6.87 -10.60
CA VAL A 73 -11.07 -5.41 -10.57
C VAL A 73 -11.88 -5.00 -11.79
N ALA A 74 -13.04 -4.41 -11.52
CA ALA A 74 -13.88 -3.80 -12.53
C ALA A 74 -13.54 -2.31 -12.69
N SER A 75 -13.66 -1.80 -13.92
CA SER A 75 -13.53 -0.39 -14.23
C SER A 75 -14.74 0.12 -15.01
N THR A 76 -15.01 1.43 -14.89
CA THR A 76 -15.88 2.11 -15.86
C THR A 76 -15.18 2.20 -17.22
N MET A 77 -15.92 2.51 -18.28
CA MET A 77 -15.39 2.67 -19.65
C MET A 77 -15.58 4.12 -20.16
N MET A 78 -15.25 5.09 -19.31
CA MET A 78 -15.25 6.50 -19.66
C MET A 78 -14.01 6.85 -20.50
N PHE A 79 -14.19 7.80 -21.42
CA PHE A 79 -13.09 8.41 -22.15
C PHE A 79 -12.89 9.85 -21.65
N CYS A 80 -11.66 10.18 -21.26
CA CYS A 80 -11.26 11.51 -20.84
C CYS A 80 -10.08 11.96 -21.70
N GLU A 81 -10.20 13.10 -22.36
CA GLU A 81 -9.14 13.61 -23.23
C GLU A 81 -7.91 13.98 -22.39
N GLY A 82 -6.73 13.46 -22.78
CA GLY A 82 -5.47 13.80 -22.15
C GLY A 82 -5.16 13.09 -20.83
N VAL A 83 -6.00 12.13 -20.39
CA VAL A 83 -5.75 11.31 -19.20
C VAL A 83 -5.14 9.98 -19.62
N ASP A 84 -4.02 9.60 -18.99
CA ASP A 84 -3.43 8.27 -19.15
C ASP A 84 -4.04 7.31 -18.14
N THR A 85 -4.86 6.39 -18.63
CA THR A 85 -5.60 5.42 -17.83
C THR A 85 -4.81 4.14 -17.55
N TRP A 86 -3.49 4.19 -17.51
CA TRP A 86 -2.60 3.02 -17.38
C TRP A 86 -2.99 2.07 -16.23
N LEU A 87 -3.53 2.61 -15.12
CA LEU A 87 -3.86 1.83 -13.93
C LEU A 87 -4.93 0.75 -14.18
N VAL A 88 -5.78 0.87 -15.21
CA VAL A 88 -6.74 -0.20 -15.57
C VAL A 88 -6.08 -1.53 -15.93
N GLY A 89 -4.79 -1.53 -16.25
CA GLY A 89 -4.01 -2.73 -16.54
C GLY A 89 -3.46 -3.45 -15.29
N LEU A 90 -3.75 -2.97 -14.09
CA LEU A 90 -3.25 -3.54 -12.84
C LEU A 90 -3.58 -5.04 -12.72
N SER A 91 -2.63 -5.83 -12.23
CA SER A 91 -2.81 -7.25 -11.94
C SER A 91 -2.14 -7.65 -10.63
N THR A 92 -0.88 -7.26 -10.42
CA THR A 92 -0.19 -7.45 -9.14
C THR A 92 0.52 -6.18 -8.72
N GLY A 93 0.92 -6.13 -7.46
CA GLY A 93 1.70 -5.03 -6.91
C GLY A 93 2.76 -5.48 -5.93
N SER A 94 3.70 -4.61 -5.63
CA SER A 94 4.69 -4.79 -4.58
C SER A 94 4.91 -3.48 -3.84
N VAL A 95 4.92 -3.55 -2.52
CA VAL A 95 5.24 -2.39 -1.67
C VAL A 95 6.74 -2.34 -1.41
N GLU A 96 7.35 -1.21 -1.73
CA GLU A 96 8.72 -0.86 -1.34
C GLU A 96 8.69 0.47 -0.58
N GLY A 97 8.70 0.39 0.76
CA GLY A 97 8.54 1.55 1.63
C GLY A 97 7.21 2.27 1.41
N ASP A 98 7.26 3.50 0.92
CA ASP A 98 6.10 4.32 0.59
C ASP A 98 5.77 4.32 -0.91
N THR A 99 6.25 3.33 -1.66
CA THR A 99 5.94 3.18 -3.09
C THR A 99 5.24 1.84 -3.33
N LEU A 100 4.08 1.89 -3.97
CA LEU A 100 3.39 0.73 -4.52
C LEU A 100 3.73 0.63 -6.01
N HIS A 101 4.50 -0.38 -6.37
CA HIS A 101 4.79 -0.75 -7.75
C HIS A 101 3.64 -1.57 -8.31
N ILE A 102 3.18 -1.26 -9.52
CA ILE A 102 2.04 -1.93 -10.16
C ILE A 102 2.52 -2.64 -11.43
N PHE A 103 2.11 -3.89 -11.57
CA PHE A 103 2.44 -4.75 -12.70
C PHE A 103 1.19 -5.19 -13.44
N ASP A 104 1.30 -5.36 -14.75
CA ASP A 104 0.26 -5.96 -15.58
C ASP A 104 0.26 -7.50 -15.50
N ALA A 105 -0.69 -8.14 -16.19
CA ALA A 105 -0.82 -9.60 -16.22
C ALA A 105 0.38 -10.33 -16.85
N SER A 106 1.29 -9.61 -17.54
CA SER A 106 2.54 -10.17 -18.07
C SER A 106 3.71 -10.07 -17.07
N GLY A 107 3.50 -9.38 -15.95
CA GLY A 107 4.54 -9.06 -14.97
C GLY A 107 5.38 -7.83 -15.34
N THR A 108 4.93 -7.02 -16.30
CA THR A 108 5.61 -5.77 -16.66
C THR A 108 5.18 -4.67 -15.72
N GLU A 109 6.11 -3.91 -15.17
CA GLU A 109 5.79 -2.73 -14.35
C GLU A 109 5.17 -1.65 -15.25
N ILE A 110 3.96 -1.21 -14.91
CA ILE A 110 3.19 -0.23 -15.68
C ILE A 110 3.10 1.13 -15.00
N GLY A 111 3.46 1.22 -13.73
CA GLY A 111 3.50 2.48 -13.00
C GLY A 111 3.70 2.28 -11.50
N THR A 112 3.79 3.40 -10.79
CA THR A 112 3.94 3.43 -9.34
C THR A 112 2.96 4.43 -8.72
N LEU A 113 2.57 4.15 -7.48
CA LEU A 113 1.75 5.04 -6.66
C LEU A 113 2.47 5.29 -5.33
N ALA A 114 2.67 6.56 -4.96
CA ALA A 114 3.21 6.91 -3.66
C ALA A 114 2.15 6.70 -2.57
N ARG A 115 2.53 6.28 -1.37
CA ARG A 115 1.61 6.23 -0.23
C ARG A 115 1.10 7.64 0.05
N ALA A 116 -0.21 7.79 0.19
CA ALA A 116 -0.81 9.05 0.58
C ALA A 116 -0.33 9.42 2.00
N ALA A 117 0.01 10.69 2.21
CA ALA A 117 0.35 11.15 3.55
C ALA A 117 -0.87 11.04 4.46
N SER A 118 -0.69 10.49 5.66
CA SER A 118 -1.67 10.61 6.74
C SER A 118 -1.72 12.08 7.16
N GLU A 119 -2.88 12.73 7.00
CA GLU A 119 -3.15 14.05 7.57
C GLU A 119 -3.27 14.01 9.10
#